data_AF-A0A7X6R743-F1
#
_entry.id   AF-A0A7X6R743-F1
#
_cell.length_a   1.000
_cell.length_b   1.000
_cell.length_c   1.000
_cell.angle_alpha   90.00
_cell.angle_beta   90.00
_cell.angle_gamma   90.00
#
_symmetry.space_group_name_H-M   'P 1'
#
loop_
_entity.id
_entity.type
_entity.pdbx_description
1 polymer ?
#
loop_
_entity_poly.entity_id
_entity_poly.type
_entity_poly.pdbx_seq_one_letter_code
_entity_poly.pdbx_strand_id
1 'polypeptide(L)'
;MNSDRAAREARKRQRDPQAIEARNRRLNKMSKDSRDLLESVADRLPSDLVESYRTYSDVGEWAMLVDVLCATLVKRRIPVTEAERDAVANVLGQFNPPVEGYRYLNDPQGVLSELNVVTGSILVIRSAADGRVVSGRDEPVVDTGNQGIPGRVEDGNGDDLLFLGGQLVIEAYYPF
;
A
#
# COMPACT_ATOMS: atom_id res chain seq x y z
N MET A 1 4.59 -26.17 -51.12
CA MET A 1 4.98 -26.64 -49.77
C MET A 1 6.10 -25.83 -49.11
N ASN A 2 7.08 -25.25 -49.81
CA ASN A 2 8.17 -24.48 -49.18
C ASN A 2 7.84 -23.02 -48.76
N SER A 3 6.80 -22.40 -49.35
CA SER A 3 6.42 -21.00 -49.07
C SER A 3 5.82 -20.79 -47.67
N ASP A 4 5.01 -21.74 -47.18
CA ASP A 4 4.38 -21.64 -45.86
C ASP A 4 5.37 -21.76 -44.70
N ARG A 5 6.47 -22.49 -44.91
CA ARG A 5 7.52 -22.65 -43.91
C ARG A 5 8.35 -21.37 -43.76
N ALA A 6 8.71 -20.75 -44.88
CA ALA A 6 9.41 -19.45 -44.89
C ALA A 6 8.55 -18.32 -44.31
N ALA A 7 7.24 -18.31 -44.61
CA ALA A 7 6.30 -17.34 -44.05
C ALA A 7 6.12 -17.51 -42.53
N ARG A 8 6.09 -18.75 -42.03
CA ARG A 8 6.07 -19.05 -40.59
C ARG A 8 7.38 -18.68 -39.89
N GLU A 9 8.54 -18.94 -40.51
CA GLU A 9 9.83 -18.54 -39.96
C GLU A 9 10.02 -17.01 -39.97
N ALA A 10 9.53 -16.31 -40.99
CA ALA A 10 9.52 -14.85 -41.03
C ALA A 10 8.63 -14.27 -39.92
N ARG A 11 7.42 -14.80 -39.72
CA ARG A 11 6.52 -14.41 -38.61
C ARG A 11 7.12 -14.67 -37.23
N LYS A 12 7.91 -15.74 -37.09
CA LYS A 12 8.61 -16.11 -35.85
C LYS A 12 9.82 -15.21 -35.56
N ARG A 13 10.52 -14.72 -36.61
CA ARG A 13 11.59 -13.72 -36.50
C ARG A 13 11.08 -12.28 -36.36
N GLN A 14 9.82 -12.02 -36.73
CA GLN A 14 9.18 -10.70 -36.71
C GLN A 14 8.48 -10.32 -35.40
N ARG A 15 8.39 -11.21 -34.41
CA ARG A 15 7.96 -10.76 -33.07
C ARG A 15 9.16 -10.06 -32.43
N ASP A 16 9.25 -8.76 -32.70
CA ASP A 16 10.34 -7.88 -32.28
C ASP A 16 10.77 -8.17 -30.84
N PRO A 17 12.00 -8.68 -30.61
CA PRO A 17 12.53 -8.95 -29.29
C PRO A 17 12.42 -7.73 -28.37
N GLN A 18 12.62 -6.52 -28.90
CA GLN A 18 12.50 -5.29 -28.12
C GLN A 18 11.06 -5.06 -27.67
N ALA A 19 10.08 -5.32 -28.52
CA ALA A 19 8.66 -5.23 -28.15
C ALA A 19 8.26 -6.29 -27.10
N ILE A 20 8.80 -7.51 -27.19
CA ILE A 20 8.59 -8.55 -26.19
C ILE A 20 9.20 -8.15 -24.85
N GLU A 21 10.45 -7.67 -24.85
CA GLU A 21 11.13 -7.19 -23.65
C GLU A 21 10.40 -6.00 -23.04
N ALA A 22 9.98 -5.02 -23.85
CA ALA A 22 9.23 -3.86 -23.38
C ALA A 22 7.91 -4.28 -22.73
N ARG A 23 7.19 -5.24 -23.34
CA ARG A 23 5.97 -5.80 -22.74
C ARG A 23 6.29 -6.50 -21.41
N ASN A 24 7.29 -7.37 -21.38
CA ASN A 24 7.65 -8.10 -20.16
C ASN A 24 8.10 -7.14 -19.04
N ARG A 25 8.87 -6.09 -19.36
CA ARG A 25 9.23 -5.02 -18.42
C ARG A 25 7.98 -4.33 -17.87
N ARG A 26 7.01 -3.98 -18.71
CA ARG A 26 5.74 -3.38 -18.27
C ARG A 26 4.96 -4.31 -17.33
N LEU A 27 4.83 -5.59 -17.68
CA LEU A 27 4.12 -6.57 -16.86
C LEU A 27 4.81 -6.78 -15.51
N ASN A 28 6.15 -6.88 -15.50
CA ASN A 28 6.91 -7.02 -14.26
C ASN A 28 6.79 -5.78 -13.37
N LYS A 29 6.79 -4.58 -13.95
CA LYS A 29 6.56 -3.33 -13.21
C LYS A 29 5.16 -3.31 -12.58
N MET A 30 4.14 -3.66 -13.35
CA MET A 30 2.75 -3.67 -12.85
C MET A 30 2.54 -4.71 -11.74
N SER A 31 3.13 -5.90 -11.90
CA SER A 31 3.15 -6.94 -10.86
C SER A 31 3.79 -6.42 -9.57
N LYS A 32 5.00 -5.87 -9.67
CA LYS A 32 5.76 -5.37 -8.52
C LYS A 32 5.04 -4.21 -7.85
N ASP A 33 4.69 -3.17 -8.59
CA ASP A 33 4.13 -1.95 -8.00
C ASP A 33 2.76 -2.19 -7.37
N SER A 34 1.91 -3.04 -7.97
CA SER A 34 0.61 -3.38 -7.37
C SER A 34 0.77 -4.21 -6.10
N ARG A 35 1.76 -5.11 -6.06
CA ARG A 35 2.10 -5.90 -4.88
C ARG A 35 2.68 -5.05 -3.77
N ASP A 36 3.62 -4.17 -4.09
CA ASP A 36 4.26 -3.27 -3.12
C ASP A 36 3.23 -2.31 -2.51
N LEU A 37 2.30 -1.79 -3.32
CA LEU A 37 1.19 -0.95 -2.84
C LEU A 37 0.26 -1.74 -1.90
N LEU A 38 -0.07 -3.00 -2.21
CA LEU A 38 -0.88 -3.83 -1.32
C LEU A 38 -0.18 -4.01 0.04
N GLU A 39 1.10 -4.37 0.03
CA GLU A 39 1.84 -4.66 1.26
C GLU A 39 2.05 -3.40 2.11
N SER A 40 2.18 -2.22 1.50
CA SER A 40 2.32 -0.97 2.27
C SER A 40 1.09 -0.68 3.12
N VAL A 41 -0.11 -1.04 2.67
CA VAL A 41 -1.38 -0.79 3.38
C VAL A 41 -1.98 -2.02 4.06
N ALA A 42 -1.38 -3.20 3.89
CA ALA A 42 -1.94 -4.48 4.34
C ALA A 42 -2.22 -4.55 5.84
N ASP A 43 -1.43 -3.83 6.65
CA ASP A 43 -1.57 -3.78 8.10
C ASP A 43 -2.84 -3.08 8.59
N ARG A 44 -3.44 -2.24 7.75
CA ARG A 44 -4.68 -1.48 8.02
C ARG A 44 -5.92 -2.11 7.37
N LEU A 45 -5.73 -3.20 6.62
CA LEU A 45 -6.80 -3.91 5.94
C LEU A 45 -7.26 -5.13 6.76
N PRO A 46 -8.53 -5.55 6.62
CA PRO A 46 -8.99 -6.84 7.12
C PRO A 46 -8.16 -7.99 6.53
N SER A 47 -7.76 -8.94 7.37
CA SER A 47 -6.85 -10.03 6.99
C SER A 47 -7.39 -10.92 5.86
N ASP A 48 -8.71 -11.15 5.83
CA ASP A 48 -9.43 -11.91 4.80
C ASP A 48 -9.36 -11.21 3.42
N LEU A 49 -9.47 -9.88 3.40
CA LEU A 49 -9.30 -9.10 2.17
C LEU A 49 -7.86 -9.11 1.70
N VAL A 50 -6.90 -8.97 2.62
CA VAL A 50 -5.47 -9.03 2.28
C VAL A 50 -5.16 -10.36 1.60
N GLU A 51 -5.57 -11.50 2.16
CA GLU A 51 -5.34 -12.82 1.57
C GLU A 51 -5.93 -12.95 0.15
N SER A 52 -7.15 -12.43 -0.06
CA SER A 52 -7.78 -12.40 -1.38
C SER A 52 -6.99 -11.53 -2.37
N TYR A 53 -6.47 -10.38 -1.91
CA TYR A 53 -5.68 -9.47 -2.72
C TYR A 53 -4.30 -10.04 -3.07
N ARG A 54 -3.66 -10.77 -2.13
CA ARG A 54 -2.43 -11.52 -2.41
C ARG A 54 -2.68 -12.55 -3.50
N THR A 55 -3.80 -13.27 -3.42
CA THR A 55 -4.20 -14.26 -4.44
C THR A 55 -4.32 -13.61 -5.82
N TYR A 56 -5.00 -12.47 -5.96
CA TYR A 56 -5.09 -11.75 -7.24
C TYR A 56 -3.72 -11.34 -7.78
N SER A 57 -2.82 -10.88 -6.91
CA SER A 57 -1.44 -10.58 -7.28
C SER A 57 -0.72 -11.81 -7.84
N ASP A 58 -0.86 -12.96 -7.16
CA ASP A 58 -0.14 -14.19 -7.47
C ASP A 58 -0.61 -14.82 -8.79
N VAL A 59 -1.91 -14.71 -9.11
CA VAL A 59 -2.47 -15.22 -10.38
C VAL A 59 -2.39 -14.23 -11.55
N GLY A 60 -1.89 -13.00 -11.31
CA GLY A 60 -1.73 -11.98 -12.36
C GLY A 60 -2.98 -11.14 -12.63
N GLU A 61 -3.99 -11.19 -11.75
CA GLU A 61 -5.24 -10.41 -11.84
C GLU A 61 -5.05 -8.99 -11.28
N TRP A 62 -4.03 -8.28 -11.78
CA TRP A 62 -3.62 -6.98 -11.21
C TRP A 62 -4.67 -5.88 -11.41
N ALA A 63 -5.45 -5.92 -12.49
CA ALA A 63 -6.55 -4.98 -12.68
C ALA A 63 -7.62 -5.15 -11.58
N MET A 64 -8.00 -6.40 -11.29
CA MET A 64 -8.93 -6.71 -10.22
C MET A 64 -8.37 -6.28 -8.88
N LEU A 65 -7.14 -6.68 -8.56
CA LEU A 65 -6.43 -6.29 -7.34
C LEU A 65 -6.50 -4.77 -7.11
N VAL A 66 -6.08 -3.97 -8.09
CA VAL A 66 -5.97 -2.51 -7.94
C VAL A 66 -7.35 -1.89 -7.82
N ASP A 67 -8.34 -2.35 -8.60
CA ASP A 67 -9.71 -1.83 -8.52
C ASP A 67 -10.33 -2.08 -7.14
N VAL A 68 -10.26 -3.31 -6.63
CA VAL A 68 -10.85 -3.65 -5.33
C VAL A 68 -10.07 -3.03 -4.16
N LEU A 69 -8.74 -2.86 -4.30
CA LEU A 69 -7.93 -2.16 -3.32
C LEU A 69 -8.34 -0.68 -3.23
N CYS A 70 -8.45 0.02 -4.38
CA CYS A 70 -8.91 1.40 -4.43
C CYS A 70 -10.32 1.53 -3.84
N ALA A 71 -11.22 0.60 -4.19
CA ALA A 71 -12.57 0.56 -3.64
C ALA A 71 -12.55 0.46 -2.10
N THR A 72 -11.69 -0.39 -1.55
CA THR A 72 -11.58 -0.60 -0.11
C THR A 72 -10.99 0.62 0.60
N LEU A 73 -9.91 1.20 0.07
CA LEU A 73 -9.29 2.41 0.63
C LEU A 73 -10.29 3.57 0.70
N VAL A 74 -11.03 3.80 -0.40
CA VAL A 74 -12.03 4.87 -0.51
C VAL A 74 -13.25 4.59 0.39
N LYS A 75 -13.92 3.45 0.21
CA LYS A 75 -15.19 3.16 0.89
C LYS A 75 -15.05 3.03 2.39
N ARG A 76 -13.93 2.49 2.86
CA ARG A 76 -13.65 2.32 4.29
C ARG A 76 -12.87 3.50 4.88
N ARG A 77 -12.52 4.50 4.06
CA ARG A 77 -11.73 5.69 4.46
C ARG A 77 -10.45 5.30 5.21
N ILE A 78 -9.78 4.25 4.73
CA ILE A 78 -8.52 3.77 5.31
C ILE A 78 -7.50 4.90 5.23
N PRO A 79 -6.85 5.30 6.35
CA PRO A 79 -5.82 6.32 6.33
C PRO A 79 -4.65 5.91 5.44
N VAL A 80 -4.25 6.79 4.53
CA VAL A 80 -3.06 6.63 3.69
C VAL A 80 -2.11 7.81 3.86
N THR A 81 -0.82 7.56 3.76
CA THR A 81 0.20 8.62 3.74
C THR A 81 0.27 9.30 2.37
N GLU A 82 0.96 10.43 2.28
CA GLU A 82 1.22 11.10 0.99
C GLU A 82 2.00 10.18 0.03
N ALA A 83 3.01 9.45 0.55
CA ALA A 83 3.79 8.50 -0.25
C ALA A 83 2.92 7.34 -0.79
N GLU A 84 1.96 6.85 0.01
CA GLU A 84 1.02 5.82 -0.43
C GLU A 84 0.03 6.35 -1.46
N ARG A 85 -0.44 7.59 -1.31
CA ARG A 85 -1.27 8.26 -2.30
C ARG A 85 -0.52 8.38 -3.65
N ASP A 86 0.75 8.74 -3.61
CA ASP A 86 1.60 8.81 -4.80
C ASP A 86 1.84 7.42 -5.41
N ALA A 87 1.99 6.38 -4.58
CA ALA A 87 2.06 5.00 -5.04
C ALA A 87 0.76 4.56 -5.73
N VAL A 88 -0.42 4.91 -5.19
CA VAL A 88 -1.72 4.69 -5.84
C VAL A 88 -1.76 5.39 -7.20
N ALA A 89 -1.33 6.65 -7.29
CA ALA A 89 -1.30 7.41 -8.54
C ALA A 89 -0.38 6.74 -9.58
N ASN A 90 0.82 6.30 -9.18
CA ASN A 90 1.76 5.60 -10.05
C ASN A 90 1.19 4.26 -10.55
N VAL A 91 0.47 3.50 -9.71
CA VAL A 91 -0.14 2.23 -10.12
C VAL A 91 -1.31 2.45 -11.08
N LEU A 92 -2.21 3.39 -10.76
CA LEU A 92 -3.35 3.73 -11.63
C LEU A 92 -2.89 4.22 -13.02
N GLY A 93 -1.79 4.99 -13.09
CA GLY A 93 -1.21 5.46 -14.35
C GLY A 93 -0.65 4.37 -15.27
N GLN A 94 -0.55 3.11 -14.81
CA GLN A 94 -0.08 1.99 -15.64
C GLN A 94 -1.20 1.35 -16.47
N PHE A 95 -2.46 1.64 -16.13
CA PHE A 95 -3.64 1.18 -16.85
C PHE A 95 -4.03 2.18 -17.94
N ASN A 96 -4.58 1.65 -19.03
CA ASN A 96 -5.12 2.47 -20.11
C ASN A 96 -6.66 2.43 -20.02
N PRO A 97 -7.31 3.42 -19.41
CA PRO A 97 -8.77 3.47 -19.36
C PRO A 97 -9.36 3.74 -20.77
N PRO A 98 -10.58 3.26 -21.05
CA PRO A 98 -11.43 2.50 -20.14
C PRO A 98 -11.01 1.03 -20.02
N VAL A 99 -10.98 0.52 -18.79
CA VAL A 99 -10.86 -0.90 -18.48
C VAL A 99 -12.28 -1.41 -18.18
N GLU A 100 -12.75 -2.35 -19.00
CA GLU A 100 -14.11 -2.87 -18.91
C GLU A 100 -14.37 -3.50 -17.53
N GLY A 101 -15.50 -3.15 -16.91
CA GLY A 101 -15.91 -3.69 -15.62
C GLY A 101 -15.27 -3.06 -14.37
N TYR A 102 -14.28 -2.18 -14.53
CA TYR A 102 -13.51 -1.62 -13.39
C TYR A 102 -13.79 -0.14 -13.17
N ARG A 103 -14.58 0.17 -12.14
CA ARG A 103 -14.99 1.55 -11.84
C ARG A 103 -13.81 2.43 -11.41
N TYR A 104 -12.98 1.94 -10.49
CA TYR A 104 -11.93 2.74 -9.85
C TYR A 104 -10.72 2.92 -10.78
N LEU A 105 -10.46 1.95 -11.67
CA LEU A 105 -9.47 2.12 -12.74
C LEU A 105 -9.89 3.17 -13.79
N ASN A 106 -11.19 3.38 -13.97
CA ASN A 106 -11.73 4.31 -14.97
C ASN A 106 -11.86 5.75 -14.46
N ASP A 107 -11.68 5.99 -13.16
CA ASP A 107 -11.69 7.34 -12.58
C ASP A 107 -10.52 7.56 -11.60
N PRO A 108 -9.26 7.56 -12.08
CA PRO A 108 -8.10 7.73 -11.19
C PRO A 108 -8.13 9.03 -10.38
N GLN A 109 -8.61 10.13 -10.99
CA GLN A 109 -8.68 11.43 -10.31
C GLN A 109 -9.73 11.42 -9.20
N GLY A 110 -10.91 10.83 -9.44
CA GLY A 110 -11.91 10.61 -8.42
C GLY A 110 -11.35 9.82 -7.24
N VAL A 111 -10.67 8.69 -7.51
CA VAL A 111 -9.98 7.90 -6.47
C VAL A 111 -9.04 8.76 -5.64
N LEU A 112 -8.09 9.44 -6.29
CA LEU A 112 -7.06 10.23 -5.60
C LEU A 112 -7.61 11.41 -4.79
N SER A 113 -8.80 11.90 -5.14
CA SER A 113 -9.50 12.97 -4.42
C SER A 113 -10.30 12.45 -3.21
N GLU A 114 -10.77 11.20 -3.25
CA GLU A 114 -11.57 10.58 -2.19
C GLU A 114 -10.73 9.86 -1.13
N LEU A 115 -9.43 9.64 -1.39
CA LEU A 115 -8.50 9.04 -0.44
C LEU A 115 -8.43 9.85 0.86
N ASN A 116 -8.39 9.14 1.99
CA ASN A 116 -8.20 9.72 3.31
C ASN A 116 -6.70 9.92 3.58
N VAL A 117 -6.12 10.98 3.02
CA VAL A 117 -4.70 11.30 3.19
C VAL A 117 -4.46 11.92 4.56
N VAL A 118 -3.55 11.34 5.34
CA VAL A 118 -3.13 11.86 6.64
C VAL A 118 -1.71 12.41 6.55
N THR A 119 -1.52 13.63 7.05
CA THR A 119 -0.21 14.29 7.12
C THR A 119 0.54 13.79 8.36
N GLY A 120 1.73 13.23 8.18
CA GLY A 120 2.57 12.68 9.25
C GLY A 120 2.70 11.16 9.23
N SER A 121 3.56 10.62 10.09
CA SER A 121 3.76 9.17 10.25
C SER A 121 2.54 8.53 10.90
N ILE A 122 2.00 7.47 10.29
CA ILE A 122 0.94 6.68 10.92
C ILE A 122 1.59 5.81 12.00
N LEU A 123 1.38 6.16 13.27
CA LEU A 123 1.79 5.33 14.40
C LEU A 123 0.82 4.14 14.52
N VAL A 124 1.30 2.93 14.22
CA VAL A 124 0.53 1.69 14.41
C VAL A 124 0.90 1.10 15.76
N ILE A 125 0.07 1.33 16.78
CA ILE A 125 0.24 0.72 18.10
C ILE A 125 -0.33 -0.70 18.05
N ARG A 126 0.53 -1.72 18.06
CA ARG A 126 0.12 -3.13 18.21
C ARG A 126 0.15 -3.51 19.69
N SER A 127 -1.01 -3.71 20.31
CA SER A 127 -1.10 -4.26 21.67
C SER A 127 -0.87 -5.77 21.64
N ALA A 128 0.20 -6.23 22.28
CA ALA A 128 0.56 -7.65 22.38
C ALA A 128 -0.37 -8.48 23.29
N ALA A 129 -1.30 -7.85 24.00
CA ALA A 129 -2.07 -8.51 25.05
C ALA A 129 -3.45 -9.02 24.61
N ASP A 130 -4.21 -8.30 23.76
CA ASP A 130 -5.66 -8.62 23.60
C ASP A 130 -6.27 -8.32 22.22
N GLY A 131 -5.48 -8.16 21.15
CA GLY A 131 -6.00 -8.10 19.77
C GLY A 131 -6.99 -6.97 19.45
N ARG A 132 -7.14 -5.96 20.32
CA ARG A 132 -7.98 -4.78 20.08
C ARG A 132 -7.17 -3.67 19.42
N VAL A 133 -7.66 -3.21 18.28
CA VAL A 133 -7.19 -2.00 17.60
C VAL A 133 -7.89 -0.80 18.23
N VAL A 134 -7.14 0.08 18.89
CA VAL A 134 -7.64 1.38 19.33
C VAL A 134 -7.13 2.42 18.33
N SER A 135 -8.01 2.92 17.47
CA SER A 135 -7.75 4.11 16.68
C SER A 135 -8.21 5.31 17.52
N GLY A 136 -7.26 6.00 18.13
CA GLY A 136 -7.50 7.24 18.89
C GLY A 136 -6.77 8.39 18.21
N ARG A 137 -7.51 9.46 17.90
CA ARG A 137 -6.99 10.73 17.39
C ARG A 137 -6.85 11.78 18.50
N ASP A 138 -6.73 11.34 19.73
CA ASP A 138 -6.72 12.21 20.89
C ASP A 138 -5.33 12.19 21.51
N GLU A 139 -4.79 13.40 21.64
CA GLU A 139 -3.64 13.69 22.48
C GLU A 139 -3.78 13.00 23.85
N PRO A 140 -2.68 12.55 24.47
CA PRO A 140 -2.75 11.94 25.79
C PRO A 140 -3.29 12.97 26.79
N VAL A 141 -4.55 12.82 27.18
CA VAL A 141 -5.10 13.48 28.36
C VAL A 141 -4.41 12.86 29.56
N VAL A 142 -3.36 13.52 30.02
CA VAL A 142 -2.68 13.20 31.28
C VAL A 142 -3.63 13.59 32.41
N ASP A 143 -4.36 12.61 32.95
CA ASP A 143 -5.09 12.74 34.20
C ASP A 143 -4.11 13.08 35.32
N THR A 144 -4.04 14.36 35.65
CA THR A 144 -3.21 14.92 36.71
C THR A 144 -4.08 15.11 37.94
N GLY A 145 -4.27 14.02 38.69
CA GLY A 145 -4.84 14.05 40.04
C GLY A 145 -4.27 12.91 40.88
N ASN A 146 -3.04 13.06 41.42
CA ASN A 146 -2.78 13.42 42.84
C ASN A 146 -2.06 12.22 43.53
N GLN A 147 -0.79 12.20 43.96
CA GLN A 147 0.33 13.15 44.07
C GLN A 147 1.68 12.40 44.07
N GLY A 148 2.75 13.08 43.60
CA GLY A 148 4.15 12.71 43.89
C GLY A 148 5.18 13.22 42.87
N ILE A 149 5.31 14.54 42.66
CA ILE A 149 6.27 15.23 41.74
C ILE A 149 7.69 15.24 42.40
N PRO A 150 8.88 15.33 41.72
CA PRO A 150 9.11 15.98 40.43
C PRO A 150 10.13 15.37 39.42
N GLY A 151 9.89 15.65 38.14
CA GLY A 151 10.89 15.64 37.08
C GLY A 151 10.32 16.25 35.80
N ARG A 152 10.61 17.53 35.54
CA ARG A 152 10.25 18.25 34.32
C ARG A 152 11.48 18.27 33.42
N VAL A 153 11.33 17.90 32.16
CA VAL A 153 12.07 18.53 31.06
C VAL A 153 11.12 18.63 29.86
N GLU A 154 11.01 19.83 29.29
CA GLU A 154 10.34 20.06 28.02
C GLU A 154 11.35 19.98 26.88
N ASP A 155 10.82 19.62 25.73
CA ASP A 155 11.45 19.44 24.45
C ASP A 155 12.23 20.66 23.93
N GLY A 156 13.39 20.38 23.33
CA GLY A 156 13.98 21.23 22.27
C GLY A 156 14.56 20.41 21.12
N ASN A 157 14.62 19.10 21.33
CA ASN A 157 15.08 18.00 20.48
C ASN A 157 14.63 16.70 21.21
N GLY A 158 13.39 16.72 21.73
CA GLY A 158 12.96 16.17 23.02
C GLY A 158 12.72 14.67 23.12
N ASP A 159 13.80 13.90 23.21
CA ASP A 159 13.77 12.51 23.64
C ASP A 159 13.64 12.43 25.17
N ASP A 160 12.44 12.12 25.68
CA ASP A 160 12.25 11.61 27.04
C ASP A 160 11.98 10.10 26.98
N LEU A 161 13.09 9.36 27.03
CA LEU A 161 13.15 7.91 27.21
C LEU A 161 13.09 7.60 28.71
N LEU A 162 12.00 7.02 29.20
CA LEU A 162 12.01 6.29 30.47
C LEU A 162 11.31 4.93 30.34
N PHE A 163 12.16 3.92 30.19
CA PHE A 163 11.87 2.51 30.41
C PHE A 163 11.90 2.19 31.91
N LEU A 164 10.98 1.35 32.39
CA LEU A 164 11.28 -0.04 32.81
C LEU A 164 10.11 -0.64 33.59
N GLY A 165 9.49 -1.66 33.00
CA GLY A 165 8.45 -2.48 33.62
C GLY A 165 7.64 -3.28 32.60
N GLY A 166 8.30 -4.17 31.85
CA GLY A 166 7.64 -5.07 30.87
C GLY A 166 7.94 -4.74 29.41
N GLN A 167 9.17 -5.01 28.99
CA GLN A 167 9.68 -5.15 27.62
C GLN A 167 8.78 -4.66 26.47
N LEU A 168 8.88 -3.36 26.16
CA LEU A 168 8.46 -2.78 24.89
C LEU A 168 9.56 -3.06 23.85
N VAL A 169 9.32 -3.99 22.93
CA VAL A 169 10.22 -4.18 21.77
C VAL A 169 9.80 -3.16 20.72
N ILE A 170 10.50 -2.03 20.66
CA ILE A 170 10.39 -1.06 19.58
C ILE A 170 11.20 -1.62 18.40
N GLU A 171 10.59 -2.44 17.54
CA GLU A 171 11.14 -2.66 16.20
C GLU A 171 10.77 -1.45 15.34
N ALA A 172 11.62 -0.43 15.40
CA ALA A 172 11.59 0.65 14.41
C ALA A 172 12.06 0.07 13.07
N TYR A 173 11.14 -0.13 12.13
CA TYR A 173 11.46 -0.55 10.78
C TYR A 173 11.98 0.66 9.99
N TYR A 174 13.30 0.73 9.82
CA TYR A 174 13.96 1.71 8.94
C TYR A 174 14.24 1.07 7.58
N PRO A 175 13.56 1.44 6.48
CA PRO A 175 14.07 1.16 5.15
C PRO A 175 15.20 2.15 4.81
N PHE A 176 16.37 1.61 4.45
CA PHE A 176 17.48 2.33 3.82
C PHE A 176 17.16 2.66 2.35
#